data_AF-A0A7Y8I5R7-F1
#
_entry.id   AF-A0A7Y8I5R7-F1
#
_cell.length_a   1.000
_cell.length_b   1.000
_cell.length_c   1.000
_cell.angle_alpha   90.00
_cell.angle_beta   90.00
_cell.angle_gamma   90.00
#
_symmetry.space_group_name_H-M   'P 1'
#
loop_
_entity.id
_entity.type
_entity.pdbx_description
1 polymer ?
#
loop_
_entity_poly.entity_id
_entity_poly.type
_entity_poly.pdbx_seq_one_letter_code
_entity_poly.pdbx_strand_id
1 'polypeptide(L)'
;MKTELTSFEKKIENAAKSFRSVDKKKQQKIDKIIAQARKSRTINIRLAESVLEELKRRSQEEGLPYQTLISSILHKYVTNRLIDEEAIRKSLQLLR
;
A
#
# COMPACT_ATOMS: atom_id res chain seq x y z
N MET A 1 -26.17 27.42 -25.33
CA MET A 1 -25.82 26.07 -25.82
C MET A 1 -26.15 25.08 -24.72
N LYS A 2 -26.96 24.04 -24.99
CA LYS A 2 -27.23 22.97 -24.03
C LYS A 2 -26.09 21.96 -24.14
N THR A 3 -25.30 21.80 -23.09
CA THR A 3 -24.20 20.83 -23.06
C THR A 3 -24.80 19.43 -22.89
N GLU A 4 -24.44 18.50 -23.77
CA GLU A 4 -24.87 17.11 -23.65
C GLU A 4 -23.94 16.36 -22.68
N LEU A 5 -24.51 15.80 -21.61
CA LEU A 5 -23.78 14.98 -20.65
C LEU A 5 -23.34 13.67 -21.30
N THR A 6 -22.07 13.34 -21.16
CA THR A 6 -21.50 12.05 -21.56
C THR A 6 -22.10 10.91 -20.74
N SER A 7 -21.94 9.68 -21.23
CA SER A 7 -22.42 8.47 -20.54
C SER A 7 -21.82 8.28 -19.13
N PHE A 8 -20.61 8.78 -18.90
CA PHE A 8 -19.97 8.80 -17.59
C PHE A 8 -20.61 9.82 -16.66
N GLU A 9 -20.84 11.04 -17.15
CA GLU A 9 -21.46 12.11 -16.36
C GLU A 9 -22.90 11.76 -15.97
N LYS A 10 -23.67 11.14 -16.88
CA LYS A 10 -25.02 10.62 -16.57
C LYS A 10 -25.00 9.54 -15.47
N LYS A 11 -23.96 8.69 -15.43
CA LYS A 11 -23.81 7.69 -14.35
C LYS A 11 -23.50 8.36 -13.01
N ILE A 12 -22.63 9.37 -12.99
CA ILE A 12 -22.34 10.15 -11.78
C ILE A 12 -23.60 10.88 -11.30
N GLU A 13 -24.34 11.51 -12.21
CA GLU A 13 -25.59 12.24 -11.88
C GLU A 13 -26.64 11.30 -11.25
N ASN A 14 -26.81 10.10 -11.82
CA ASN A 14 -27.73 9.10 -11.27
C ASN A 14 -27.26 8.55 -9.92
N ALA A 15 -25.96 8.39 -9.71
CA ALA A 15 -25.39 7.97 -8.43
C ALA A 15 -25.44 9.09 -7.37
N ALA A 16 -25.38 10.35 -7.78
CA ALA A 16 -25.52 11.50 -6.87
C ALA A 16 -26.94 11.59 -6.28
N LYS A 17 -27.97 11.16 -7.03
CA LYS A 17 -29.36 11.10 -6.54
C LYS A 17 -29.56 10.11 -5.37
N SER A 18 -28.72 9.08 -5.26
CA SER A 18 -28.75 8.12 -4.16
C SER A 18 -27.76 8.46 -3.03
N PHE A 19 -27.17 9.66 -3.05
CA PHE A 19 -26.25 10.13 -2.03
C PHE A 19 -26.95 10.23 -0.66
N ARG A 20 -26.52 9.37 0.27
CA ARG A 20 -26.93 9.46 1.67
C ARG A 20 -25.89 10.26 2.43
N SER A 21 -26.28 11.43 2.92
CA SER A 21 -25.44 12.23 3.81
C SER A 21 -25.08 11.42 5.05
N VAL A 22 -23.78 11.24 5.28
CA VAL A 22 -23.26 10.57 6.46
C VAL A 22 -23.40 11.52 7.66
N ASP A 23 -23.78 11.01 8.84
CA ASP A 23 -23.81 11.82 10.05
C ASP A 23 -22.47 12.53 10.29
N LYS A 24 -22.51 13.80 10.74
CA LYS A 24 -21.33 14.65 10.91
C LYS A 24 -20.26 14.00 11.80
N LYS A 25 -20.67 13.24 12.82
CA LYS A 25 -19.74 12.52 13.71
C LYS A 25 -19.01 11.39 12.98
N LYS A 26 -19.70 10.67 12.10
CA LYS A 26 -19.12 9.56 11.32
C LYS A 26 -18.20 10.09 10.22
N GLN A 27 -18.55 11.22 9.59
CA GLN A 27 -17.67 11.91 8.65
C GLN A 27 -16.35 12.35 9.33
N GLN A 28 -16.45 13.05 10.47
CA GLN A 28 -15.27 13.44 11.25
C GLN A 28 -14.40 12.25 11.68
N LYS A 29 -15.00 11.10 11.99
CA LYS A 29 -14.26 9.88 12.34
C LYS A 29 -13.49 9.32 11.14
N ILE A 30 -14.12 9.28 9.97
CA ILE A 30 -13.48 8.86 8.72
C ILE A 30 -12.32 9.81 8.37
N ASP A 31 -12.55 11.12 8.45
CA ASP A 31 -11.54 12.14 8.18
C ASP A 31 -10.33 12.01 9.11
N LYS A 32 -10.56 11.75 10.42
CA LYS A 32 -9.49 11.49 11.39
C LYS A 32 -8.68 10.24 11.04
N ILE A 33 -9.34 9.14 10.67
CA ILE A 33 -8.66 7.89 10.29
C ILE A 33 -7.78 8.13 9.05
N ILE A 34 -8.32 8.81 8.03
CA ILE A 34 -7.56 9.14 6.80
C ILE A 34 -6.38 10.06 7.13
N ALA A 35 -6.60 11.10 7.94
CA ALA A 35 -5.54 12.02 8.34
C ALA A 35 -4.43 11.32 9.13
N GLN A 36 -4.79 10.37 10.00
CA GLN A 36 -3.82 9.60 10.78
C GLN A 36 -3.05 8.61 9.91
N ALA A 37 -3.70 7.96 8.96
CA ALA A 37 -3.04 7.05 8.00
C ALA A 37 -2.05 7.79 7.07
N ARG A 38 -2.34 9.06 6.72
CA ARG A 38 -1.46 9.89 5.90
C ARG A 38 -0.25 10.44 6.66
N LYS A 39 -0.22 10.32 7.99
CA LYS A 39 0.87 10.85 8.81
C LYS A 39 2.11 9.97 8.66
N SER A 40 3.01 10.33 7.74
CA SER A 40 4.31 9.70 7.57
C SER A 40 5.40 10.46 8.35
N ARG A 41 6.47 9.75 8.71
CA ARG A 41 7.71 10.34 9.22
C ARG A 41 8.88 9.77 8.43
N THR A 42 9.84 10.63 8.08
CA THR A 42 11.08 10.21 7.43
C THR A 42 12.04 9.64 8.46
N ILE A 43 12.65 8.51 8.14
CA ILE A 43 13.70 7.88 8.96
C ILE A 43 14.98 7.77 8.11
N ASN A 44 16.13 8.07 8.71
CA ASN A 44 17.43 7.87 8.08
C ASN A 44 18.04 6.56 8.60
N ILE A 45 18.34 5.62 7.70
CA ILE A 45 18.94 4.32 8.05
C ILE A 45 20.32 4.25 7.39
N ARG A 46 21.36 3.93 8.17
CA ARG A 46 22.69 3.63 7.64
C ARG A 46 22.75 2.16 7.27
N LEU A 47 23.11 1.87 6.03
CA LEU A 47 23.28 0.50 5.51
C LEU A 47 24.71 0.33 5.00
N ALA A 48 25.20 -0.91 5.03
CA ALA A 48 26.41 -1.26 4.31
C ALA A 48 26.16 -1.15 2.80
N GLU A 49 27.18 -0.77 2.04
CA GLU A 49 27.09 -0.59 0.59
C GLU A 49 26.70 -1.90 -0.11
N SER A 50 27.27 -3.03 0.32
CA SER A 50 26.93 -4.37 -0.18
C SER A 50 25.45 -4.72 -0.02
N VAL A 51 24.83 -4.30 1.10
CA VAL A 51 23.40 -4.53 1.37
C VAL A 51 22.54 -3.64 0.48
N LEU A 52 22.95 -2.40 0.25
CA LEU A 52 22.22 -1.49 -0.63
C LEU A 52 22.20 -2.00 -2.08
N GLU A 53 23.34 -2.51 -2.57
CA GLU A 53 23.43 -3.08 -3.92
C GLU A 53 22.57 -4.35 -4.08
N GLU A 54 22.57 -5.23 -3.08
CA GLU A 54 21.70 -6.41 -3.06
C GLU A 54 20.21 -6.02 -3.11
N LEU A 55 19.80 -5.00 -2.33
CA LEU A 55 18.43 -4.50 -2.32
C LEU A 55 18.02 -3.91 -3.67
N LYS A 56 18.92 -3.18 -4.35
CA LYS A 56 18.67 -2.66 -5.70
C LYS A 56 18.52 -3.79 -6.71
N ARG A 57 19.34 -4.84 -6.64
CA ARG A 57 19.23 -5.99 -7.54
C ARG A 57 17.87 -6.68 -7.37
N ARG A 58 17.50 -7.00 -6.13
CA ARG A 58 16.20 -7.63 -5.83
C ARG A 58 15.02 -6.75 -6.23
N SER A 59 15.11 -5.43 -6.03
CA SER A 59 14.03 -4.53 -6.41
C SER A 59 13.87 -4.47 -7.93
N GLN A 60 14.96 -4.53 -8.70
CA GLN A 60 14.91 -4.62 -10.16
C GLN A 60 14.28 -5.93 -10.64
N GLU A 61 14.60 -7.06 -10.00
CA GLU A 61 13.97 -8.36 -10.29
C GLU A 61 12.44 -8.31 -10.07
N GLU A 62 11.97 -7.61 -9.03
CA GLU A 62 10.55 -7.38 -8.77
C GLU A 62 9.92 -6.24 -9.61
N GLY A 63 10.70 -5.49 -10.37
CA GLY A 63 10.23 -4.32 -11.13
C GLY A 63 9.80 -3.13 -10.27
N LEU A 64 10.37 -2.99 -9.06
CA LEU A 64 10.03 -1.98 -8.08
C LEU A 64 11.23 -1.09 -7.72
N PRO A 65 11.02 0.17 -7.31
CA PRO A 65 12.07 0.97 -6.68
C PRO A 65 12.56 0.33 -5.38
N TYR A 66 13.87 0.39 -5.11
CA TYR A 66 14.46 -0.21 -3.90
C TYR A 66 13.88 0.38 -2.61
N GLN A 67 13.50 1.66 -2.59
CA GLN A 67 12.84 2.29 -1.44
C GLN A 67 11.45 1.69 -1.18
N THR A 68 10.72 1.37 -2.25
CA THR A 68 9.40 0.71 -2.18
C THR A 68 9.55 -0.71 -1.66
N LEU A 69 10.57 -1.44 -2.11
CA LEU A 69 10.89 -2.78 -1.60
C LEU A 69 11.19 -2.73 -0.09
N ILE A 70 12.06 -1.81 0.35
CA ILE A 70 12.39 -1.64 1.77
C ILE A 70 11.12 -1.34 2.60
N SER A 71 10.26 -0.44 2.10
CA SER A 71 9.01 -0.09 2.78
C SER A 71 8.05 -1.28 2.86
N SER A 72 7.95 -2.06 1.80
CA SER A 72 7.15 -3.29 1.73
C SER A 72 7.65 -4.34 2.73
N ILE A 73 8.97 -4.54 2.84
CA ILE A 73 9.58 -5.46 3.81
C ILE A 73 9.26 -5.02 5.23
N LEU A 74 9.43 -3.74 5.58
CA LEU A 74 9.10 -3.22 6.91
C LEU A 74 7.62 -3.44 7.25
N HIS A 75 6.72 -3.19 6.29
CA HIS A 75 5.29 -3.43 6.49
C HIS A 75 4.99 -4.92 6.67
N LYS A 76 5.56 -5.81 5.84
CA LYS A 76 5.42 -7.28 5.98
C LYS A 76 5.96 -7.77 7.32
N TYR A 77 7.07 -7.20 7.78
CA TYR A 77 7.68 -7.55 9.06
C TYR A 77 6.76 -7.20 10.24
N VAL A 78 6.26 -5.96 10.30
CA VAL A 78 5.37 -5.50 11.39
C VAL A 78 4.01 -6.21 11.35
N THR A 79 3.55 -6.66 10.18
CA THR A 79 2.29 -7.40 10.04
C THR A 79 2.44 -8.91 10.20
N ASN A 80 3.63 -9.41 10.58
CA ASN A 80 3.95 -10.85 10.69
C ASN A 80 3.68 -11.64 9.40
N ARG A 81 3.77 -10.97 8.25
CA ARG A 81 3.58 -11.56 6.89
C ARG A 81 4.89 -11.76 6.15
N LEU A 82 6.02 -11.44 6.78
CA LEU A 82 7.33 -11.72 6.20
C LEU A 82 7.61 -13.22 6.34
N ILE A 83 7.43 -13.95 5.25
CA ILE A 83 7.65 -15.39 5.18
C ILE A 83 9.04 -15.62 4.59
N ASP A 84 9.82 -16.44 5.27
CA ASP A 84 11.09 -16.94 4.74
C ASP A 84 10.82 -18.18 3.88
N GLU A 85 10.88 -18.00 2.56
CA GLU A 85 10.68 -19.09 1.61
C GLU A 85 11.75 -20.19 1.72
N GLU A 86 12.99 -19.85 2.09
CA GLU A 86 14.03 -20.86 2.30
C GLU A 86 13.74 -21.70 3.53
N ALA A 87 13.25 -21.09 4.62
CA ALA A 87 12.84 -21.82 5.81
C ALA A 87 11.71 -22.82 5.49
N ILE A 88 10.72 -22.41 4.70
CA ILE A 88 9.64 -23.29 4.24
C ILE A 88 10.20 -24.43 3.38
N ARG A 89 11.05 -24.15 2.39
CA ARG A 89 11.64 -25.19 1.53
C ARG A 89 12.46 -26.20 2.34
N LYS A 90 13.26 -25.76 3.32
CA LYS A 90 14.01 -26.65 4.21
C LYS A 90 13.08 -27.52 5.05
N SER A 91 12.02 -26.95 5.63
CA SER A 91 11.04 -27.75 6.38
C SER A 91 10.33 -28.79 5.51
N LEU A 92 10.01 -28.47 4.25
CA LEU A 92 9.41 -29.41 3.31
C LEU A 92 10.38 -30.52 2.90
N GLN A 93 11.67 -30.22 2.80
CA GLN A 93 12.71 -31.23 2.56
C GLN A 93 12.91 -32.16 3.77
N LEU A 94 12.78 -31.66 5.00
CA LEU A 94 12.89 -32.44 6.23
C LEU A 94 11.67 -33.33 6.50
N LEU A 95 10.52 -32.98 5.93
CA LEU A 95 9.28 -33.76 6.00
C LEU A 95 9.19 -34.87 4.94
N ARG A 96 10.19 -34.94 4.04
CA ARG A 96 10.28 -35.94 2.97
C ARG A 96 11.23 -37.06 3.38
#